data_AF-A0AAD2CL00-F1
#
_entry.id   AF-A0AAD2CL00-F1
#
_cell.length_a   1.000
_cell.length_b   1.000
_cell.length_c   1.000
_cell.angle_alpha   90.00
_cell.angle_beta   90.00
_cell.angle_gamma   90.00
#
_symmetry.space_group_name_H-M   'P 1'
#
loop_
_entity.id
_entity.type
_entity.pdbx_description
1 polymer ?
#
loop_
_entity_poly.entity_id
_entity_poly.type
_entity_poly.pdbx_seq_one_letter_code
_entity_poly.pdbx_strand_id
1 'polypeptide(L)'
;MASLCENVLPDILEMKEDYYEDPRKTLGQRVQSLETQVNSRSAGTNLLSSLSSTGSVDRRGLAIGGSVNQLDAVVARLERLEMANASLREEVARLTADAAPQPELSPAPSTAMLQQLKERVSHLEQKDNEKVNVAGFAFGGVADCRHFLNTKMVFDSESSGLFGTDVVSIVDGVTTEGGELLPTDVLRRDEYATKAGFDNIMAAKLYSSIQRPIPIPLAGKGNHPLPAISTFAKWDEQDGMRGLRYEITRGVDHEVNQTTEWIRAQLKPHPEAVLVFTTLVLDSKQHWMAISTFLTNQRGICMQQSDDEAEAWVYPCEVIKGVFMELHRVRSVDAMRSKLGQLTLDDAARMMWAVLRCHQLMNSFIDLKFTGHPKLSGYSLSHLFRHRLTPKNLDSMKAQLSQFQREMTTFNAKLAKKKDRGA
;
A
#
# COMPACT_ATOMS: atom_id res chain seq x y z
N MET A 1 29.09 6.34 -6.58
CA MET A 1 28.25 6.80 -5.43
C MET A 1 28.89 7.94 -4.64
N ALA A 2 30.16 7.85 -4.19
CA ALA A 2 30.83 8.96 -3.47
C ALA A 2 30.92 10.26 -4.29
N SER A 3 31.30 10.18 -5.57
CA SER A 3 31.32 11.34 -6.50
C SER A 3 29.92 11.88 -6.84
N LEU A 4 28.86 11.10 -6.65
CA LEU A 4 27.48 11.56 -6.86
C LEU A 4 26.98 12.38 -5.66
N CYS A 5 27.39 12.01 -4.44
CA CYS A 5 27.00 12.74 -3.23
C CYS A 5 27.74 14.06 -3.04
N GLU A 6 28.99 14.16 -3.49
CA GLU A 6 29.77 15.41 -3.39
C GLU A 6 29.29 16.52 -4.34
N ASN A 7 28.69 16.16 -5.48
CA ASN A 7 28.31 17.14 -6.51
C ASN A 7 26.81 17.47 -6.54
N VAL A 8 25.94 16.63 -5.97
CA VAL A 8 24.48 16.78 -6.12
C VAL A 8 23.80 17.35 -4.87
N LEU A 9 24.40 17.16 -3.69
CA LEU A 9 23.78 17.56 -2.43
C LEU A 9 23.77 19.09 -2.18
N PRO A 10 24.81 19.87 -2.54
CA PRO A 10 24.76 21.34 -2.45
C PRO A 10 23.68 21.93 -3.37
N ASP A 11 23.55 21.41 -4.59
CA ASP A 11 22.61 21.89 -5.61
C ASP A 11 21.14 21.65 -5.23
N ILE A 12 20.84 20.55 -4.52
CA ILE A 12 19.49 20.27 -4.01
C ILE A 12 19.12 21.21 -2.86
N LEU A 13 20.10 21.65 -2.07
CA LEU A 13 19.89 22.62 -0.99
C LEU A 13 19.67 24.03 -1.55
N GLU A 14 20.38 24.40 -2.62
CA GLU A 14 20.20 25.68 -3.34
C GLU A 14 18.82 25.76 -4.03
N MET A 15 18.34 24.67 -4.64
CA MET A 15 16.96 24.58 -5.19
C MET A 15 15.86 24.83 -4.15
N LYS A 16 16.15 24.57 -2.87
CA LYS A 16 15.17 24.72 -1.79
C LYS A 16 15.06 26.18 -1.33
N GLU A 17 16.08 27.00 -1.52
CA GLU A 17 16.07 28.41 -1.15
C GLU A 17 15.30 29.24 -2.20
N ASP A 18 15.56 29.06 -3.49
CA ASP A 18 14.85 29.75 -4.59
C ASP A 18 13.34 29.47 -4.64
N TYR A 19 12.90 28.30 -4.18
CA TYR A 19 11.49 27.90 -4.22
C TYR A 19 10.59 28.71 -3.25
N TYR A 20 11.19 29.38 -2.25
CA TYR A 20 10.48 30.09 -1.19
C TYR A 20 10.57 31.63 -1.26
N GLU A 21 11.33 32.22 -2.19
CA GLU A 21 11.64 33.66 -2.10
C GLU A 21 10.60 34.63 -2.71
N ASP A 22 9.61 34.19 -3.49
CA ASP A 22 8.61 35.13 -4.03
C ASP A 22 7.16 34.60 -4.01
N PRO A 23 6.36 34.97 -2.99
CA PRO A 23 4.95 34.58 -2.88
C PRO A 23 4.04 35.26 -3.92
N ARG A 24 4.55 36.16 -4.77
CA ARG A 24 3.77 36.85 -5.82
C ARG A 24 3.79 36.13 -7.16
N LYS A 25 4.64 35.11 -7.34
CA LYS A 25 4.69 34.33 -8.58
C LYS A 25 3.51 33.35 -8.65
N THR A 26 2.85 33.29 -9.80
CA THR A 26 1.79 32.30 -10.04
C THR A 26 2.38 30.88 -10.09
N LEU A 27 1.55 29.86 -9.86
CA LEU A 27 1.99 28.46 -9.91
C LEU A 27 2.61 28.13 -11.28
N GLY A 28 2.02 28.63 -12.37
CA GLY A 28 2.55 28.49 -13.73
C GLY A 28 3.95 29.10 -13.91
N GLN A 29 4.20 30.29 -13.37
CA GLN A 29 5.52 30.92 -13.41
C GLN A 29 6.58 30.12 -12.63
N ARG A 30 6.18 29.48 -11.52
CA ARG A 30 7.06 28.63 -10.72
C ARG A 30 7.41 27.33 -11.46
N VAL A 31 6.43 26.72 -12.14
CA VAL A 31 6.63 25.52 -12.97
C VAL A 31 7.52 25.83 -14.18
N GLN A 32 7.28 26.94 -14.88
CA GLN A 32 8.08 27.35 -16.03
C GLN A 32 9.54 27.68 -15.66
N SER A 33 9.75 28.26 -14.47
CA SER A 33 11.09 28.50 -13.92
C SER A 33 11.82 27.18 -13.61
N LEU A 34 11.11 26.20 -13.04
CA LEU A 34 11.64 24.85 -12.79
C LEU A 34 11.99 24.12 -14.09
N GLU A 35 11.13 24.20 -15.11
CA GLU A 35 11.40 23.60 -16.43
C GLU A 35 12.63 24.22 -17.09
N THR A 36 12.79 25.55 -17.00
CA THR A 36 13.97 26.24 -17.54
C THR A 36 15.26 25.83 -16.80
N GLN A 37 15.19 25.66 -15.47
CA GLN A 37 16.32 25.17 -14.67
C GLN A 37 16.65 23.69 -14.96
N VAL A 38 15.64 22.83 -15.14
CA VAL A 38 15.84 21.41 -15.49
C VAL A 38 16.40 21.26 -16.91
N ASN A 39 15.89 22.01 -17.88
CA ASN A 39 16.34 21.95 -19.28
C ASN A 39 17.75 22.53 -19.49
N SER A 40 18.10 23.59 -18.77
CA SER A 40 19.46 24.16 -18.82
C SER A 40 20.51 23.22 -18.20
N ARG A 41 20.14 22.43 -17.19
CA ARG A 41 21.05 21.46 -16.52
C ARG A 41 21.08 20.08 -17.20
N SER A 42 20.02 19.66 -17.89
CA SER A 42 19.99 18.42 -18.68
C SER A 42 20.87 18.50 -19.94
N ALA A 43 21.10 19.71 -20.49
CA ALA A 43 22.01 19.93 -21.60
C ALA A 43 23.51 19.69 -21.24
N GLY A 44 23.87 19.67 -19.95
CA GLY A 44 25.25 19.51 -19.48
C GLY A 44 25.59 18.15 -18.86
N THR A 45 24.60 17.31 -18.50
CA THR A 45 24.84 16.04 -17.81
C THR A 45 23.94 14.91 -18.31
N ASN A 46 24.54 13.75 -18.60
CA ASN A 46 23.90 12.47 -19.00
C ASN A 46 23.04 11.83 -17.87
N LEU A 47 22.37 12.64 -17.07
CA LEU A 47 21.62 12.22 -15.88
C LEU A 47 20.24 11.65 -16.24
N LEU A 48 19.66 12.06 -17.37
CA LEU A 48 18.36 11.56 -17.85
C LEU A 48 18.48 10.39 -18.83
N SER A 49 19.60 10.24 -19.54
CA SER A 49 19.84 9.09 -20.44
C SER A 49 20.03 7.77 -19.69
N SER A 50 20.44 7.82 -18.41
CA SER A 50 20.55 6.66 -17.53
C SER A 50 19.21 6.23 -16.93
N LEU A 51 18.26 7.16 -16.74
CA LEU A 51 16.88 6.85 -16.31
C LEU A 51 15.99 6.37 -17.47
N SER A 52 16.28 6.75 -18.72
CA SER A 52 15.60 6.19 -19.89
C SER A 52 16.06 4.77 -20.25
N SER A 53 17.26 4.37 -19.81
CA SER A 53 17.85 3.06 -20.15
C SER A 53 17.33 1.88 -19.32
N THR A 54 16.56 2.10 -18.25
CA THR A 54 15.93 1.03 -17.46
C THR A 54 14.54 0.62 -17.96
N GLY A 55 14.06 1.23 -19.05
CA GLY A 55 12.89 0.76 -19.80
C GLY A 55 13.29 -0.23 -20.88
N SER A 56 13.62 -1.47 -20.51
CA SER A 56 13.77 -2.54 -21.51
C SER A 56 12.39 -2.89 -22.09
N VAL A 57 12.37 -2.92 -23.41
CA VAL A 57 11.24 -3.19 -24.29
C VAL A 57 10.72 -4.62 -24.06
N ASP A 58 9.48 -4.73 -23.58
CA ASP A 58 8.73 -5.97 -23.73
C ASP A 58 8.21 -6.08 -25.17
N ARG A 59 8.24 -7.28 -25.75
CA ARG A 59 7.90 -7.59 -27.16
C ARG A 59 6.42 -7.42 -27.51
N ARG A 60 5.64 -6.74 -26.65
CA ARG A 60 4.23 -6.38 -26.87
C ARG A 60 4.02 -4.87 -26.75
N GLY A 61 4.71 -4.10 -27.60
CA GLY A 61 4.27 -2.79 -28.14
C GLY A 61 3.41 -1.87 -27.27
N LEU A 62 3.70 -1.68 -25.98
CA LEU A 62 3.10 -0.65 -25.14
C LEU A 62 4.19 0.36 -24.80
N ALA A 63 4.23 1.42 -25.59
CA ALA A 63 5.10 2.56 -25.36
C ALA A 63 4.71 3.24 -24.04
N ILE A 64 5.48 2.97 -22.97
CA ILE A 64 5.46 3.77 -21.75
C ILE A 64 6.39 4.97 -21.99
N GLY A 65 5.93 5.87 -22.84
CA GLY A 65 6.42 7.23 -22.93
C GLY A 65 5.21 8.12 -22.73
N GLY A 66 5.07 8.72 -21.54
CA GLY A 66 4.10 9.78 -21.33
C GLY A 66 4.42 10.88 -22.33
N SER A 67 3.61 10.94 -23.40
CA SER A 67 3.75 11.92 -24.48
C SER A 67 3.72 13.33 -23.88
N VAL A 68 4.46 14.26 -24.46
CA VAL A 68 4.37 15.72 -24.20
C VAL A 68 2.90 16.18 -24.16
N ASN A 69 2.04 15.52 -24.94
CA ASN A 69 0.60 15.75 -24.97
C ASN A 69 -0.12 15.51 -23.61
N GLN A 70 0.40 14.65 -22.73
CA GLN A 70 -0.14 14.46 -21.37
C GLN A 70 0.21 15.63 -20.46
N LEU A 71 1.40 16.23 -20.62
CA LEU A 71 1.81 17.39 -19.85
C LEU A 71 0.99 18.62 -20.27
N ASP A 72 0.80 18.83 -21.58
CA ASP A 72 -0.06 19.90 -22.11
C ASP A 72 -1.50 19.76 -21.62
N ALA A 73 -2.02 18.53 -21.54
CA ALA A 73 -3.35 18.26 -21.00
C ALA A 73 -3.46 18.60 -19.49
N VAL A 74 -2.39 18.38 -18.73
CA VAL A 74 -2.32 18.75 -17.30
C VAL A 74 -2.23 20.28 -17.14
N VAL A 75 -1.40 20.96 -17.95
CA VAL A 75 -1.29 22.43 -17.96
C VAL A 75 -2.64 23.07 -18.30
N ALA A 76 -3.28 22.64 -19.38
CA ALA A 76 -4.60 23.14 -19.79
C ALA A 76 -5.71 22.84 -18.75
N ARG A 77 -5.56 21.78 -17.94
CA ARG A 77 -6.47 21.51 -16.82
C ARG A 77 -6.21 22.46 -15.65
N LEU A 78 -4.95 22.78 -15.35
CA LEU A 78 -4.58 23.74 -14.30
C LEU A 78 -5.07 25.15 -14.62
N GLU A 79 -4.88 25.63 -15.86
CA GLU A 79 -5.36 26.94 -16.30
C GLU A 79 -6.89 27.08 -16.16
N ARG A 80 -7.65 26.02 -16.52
CA ARG A 80 -9.11 25.99 -16.34
C ARG A 80 -9.53 26.08 -14.87
N LEU A 81 -8.80 25.41 -13.98
CA LEU A 81 -9.05 25.48 -12.54
C LEU A 81 -8.71 26.85 -11.96
N GLU A 82 -7.65 27.50 -12.45
CA GLU A 82 -7.30 28.87 -12.05
C GLU A 82 -8.38 29.88 -12.48
N MET A 83 -8.89 29.78 -13.71
CA MET A 83 -10.00 30.61 -14.18
C MET A 83 -11.29 30.40 -13.37
N ALA A 84 -11.64 29.14 -13.07
CA ALA A 84 -12.81 28.84 -12.24
C ALA A 84 -12.67 29.40 -10.82
N ASN A 85 -11.49 29.31 -10.23
CA ASN A 85 -11.21 29.90 -8.91
C ASN A 85 -11.27 31.42 -8.92
N ALA A 86 -10.81 32.08 -9.98
CA ALA A 86 -10.93 33.53 -10.12
C ALA A 86 -12.41 33.96 -10.17
N SER A 87 -13.22 33.26 -10.97
CA SER A 87 -14.67 33.51 -11.07
C SER A 87 -15.39 33.33 -9.72
N LEU A 88 -15.10 32.25 -8.98
CA LEU A 88 -15.68 32.02 -7.66
C LEU A 88 -15.31 33.11 -6.65
N ARG A 89 -14.09 33.64 -6.71
CA ARG A 89 -13.66 34.73 -5.83
C ARG A 89 -14.42 36.02 -6.12
N GLU A 90 -14.67 36.31 -7.39
CA GLU A 90 -15.47 37.46 -7.81
C GLU A 90 -16.94 37.31 -7.39
N GLU A 91 -17.50 36.11 -7.53
CA GLU A 91 -18.87 35.81 -7.09
C GLU A 91 -19.03 35.90 -5.57
N VAL A 92 -18.06 35.38 -4.80
CA VAL A 92 -18.03 35.58 -3.35
C VAL A 92 -17.95 37.07 -3.02
N ALA A 93 -17.07 37.83 -3.66
CA ALA A 93 -16.95 39.27 -3.43
C ALA A 93 -18.28 40.02 -3.71
N ARG A 94 -18.97 39.67 -4.80
CA ARG A 94 -20.29 40.22 -5.16
C ARG A 94 -21.33 39.89 -4.09
N LEU A 95 -21.44 38.62 -3.69
CA LEU A 95 -22.38 38.19 -2.65
C LEU A 95 -22.09 38.82 -1.29
N THR A 96 -20.83 39.13 -1.00
CA THR A 96 -20.46 39.82 0.24
C THR A 96 -20.77 41.32 0.18
N ALA A 97 -20.72 41.93 -1.00
CA ALA A 97 -21.07 43.34 -1.21
C ALA A 97 -22.59 43.59 -1.17
N ASP A 98 -23.39 42.63 -1.65
CA ASP A 98 -24.86 42.70 -1.65
C ASP A 98 -25.49 42.35 -0.29
N ALA A 99 -24.70 41.88 0.67
CA ALA A 99 -25.17 41.63 2.02
C ALA A 99 -25.42 42.97 2.74
N ALA A 100 -26.69 43.41 2.74
CA ALA A 100 -27.15 44.56 3.52
C ALA A 100 -26.71 44.45 4.99
N PRO A 101 -26.38 45.57 5.67
CA PRO A 101 -25.99 45.57 7.07
C PRO A 101 -27.11 44.94 7.91
N GLN A 102 -26.86 43.75 8.44
CA GLN A 102 -27.83 43.06 9.29
C GLN A 102 -28.00 43.81 10.61
N PRO A 103 -29.25 43.93 11.12
CA PRO A 103 -29.51 44.44 12.45
C PRO A 103 -28.87 43.52 13.49
N GLU A 104 -28.18 44.11 14.47
CA GLU A 104 -27.51 43.46 15.59
C GLU A 104 -28.43 42.42 16.27
N LEU A 105 -28.22 41.15 15.97
CA LEU A 105 -28.90 40.03 16.61
C LEU A 105 -27.84 39.05 17.11
N SER A 106 -27.59 39.14 18.42
CA SER A 106 -26.95 38.14 19.29
C SER A 106 -25.48 37.81 18.99
N PRO A 107 -24.69 37.44 20.00
CA PRO A 107 -23.26 37.19 19.83
C PRO A 107 -23.05 36.08 18.81
N ALA A 108 -22.39 36.42 17.71
CA ALA A 108 -22.07 35.50 16.64
C ALA A 108 -21.40 34.24 17.22
N PRO A 109 -21.76 33.03 16.76
CA PRO A 109 -20.97 31.84 17.06
C PRO A 109 -19.52 32.16 16.66
N SER A 110 -18.60 31.97 17.60
CA SER A 110 -17.20 32.35 17.39
C SER A 110 -16.72 31.86 16.03
N THR A 111 -16.01 32.70 15.29
CA THR A 111 -15.50 32.40 13.95
C THR A 111 -14.75 31.06 13.90
N ALA A 112 -14.15 30.67 15.03
CA ALA A 112 -13.54 29.35 15.26
C ALA A 112 -14.53 28.17 15.18
N MET A 113 -15.73 28.28 15.75
CA MET A 113 -16.76 27.22 15.70
C MET A 113 -17.28 27.01 14.27
N LEU A 114 -17.47 28.09 13.52
CA LEU A 114 -17.85 28.03 12.11
C LEU A 114 -16.76 27.40 11.23
N GLN A 115 -15.49 27.75 11.49
CA GLN A 115 -14.35 27.13 10.82
C GLN A 115 -14.28 25.63 11.11
N GLN A 116 -14.45 25.24 12.38
CA GLN A 116 -14.46 23.85 12.82
C GLN A 116 -15.63 23.04 12.21
N LEU A 117 -16.81 23.65 12.07
CA LEU A 117 -17.95 23.04 11.39
C LEU A 117 -17.70 22.88 9.89
N LYS A 118 -17.10 23.87 9.23
CA LYS A 118 -16.72 23.76 7.80
C LYS A 118 -15.67 22.67 7.57
N GLU A 119 -14.66 22.57 8.43
CA GLU A 119 -13.68 21.48 8.37
C GLU A 119 -14.33 20.11 8.59
N ARG A 120 -15.26 20.00 9.55
CA ARG A 120 -16.01 18.76 9.78
C ARG A 120 -16.90 18.40 8.59
N VAL A 121 -17.62 19.36 7.99
CA VAL A 121 -18.48 19.11 6.82
C VAL A 121 -17.63 18.75 5.61
N SER A 122 -16.54 19.47 5.33
CA SER A 122 -15.62 19.15 4.23
C SER A 122 -14.98 17.76 4.40
N HIS A 123 -14.60 17.39 5.63
CA HIS A 123 -14.11 16.04 5.94
C HIS A 123 -15.21 14.98 5.78
N LEU A 124 -16.47 15.29 6.09
CA LEU A 124 -17.61 14.38 5.89
C LEU A 124 -17.94 14.23 4.39
N GLU A 125 -17.90 15.32 3.62
CA GLU A 125 -18.11 15.33 2.16
C GLU A 125 -16.98 14.63 1.40
N GLN A 126 -15.72 14.75 1.85
CA GLN A 126 -14.62 13.93 1.34
C GLN A 126 -14.80 12.45 1.66
N LYS A 127 -15.42 12.12 2.78
CA LYS A 127 -15.75 10.74 3.17
C LYS A 127 -16.90 10.16 2.33
N ASP A 128 -17.84 11.00 1.90
CA ASP A 128 -19.00 10.65 1.07
C ASP A 128 -18.66 10.30 -0.39
N ASN A 129 -17.40 10.51 -0.81
CA ASN A 129 -16.93 10.13 -2.14
C ASN A 129 -16.19 8.78 -2.19
N GLU A 130 -16.01 8.08 -1.06
CA GLU A 130 -15.39 6.75 -1.04
C GLU A 130 -16.40 5.70 -1.55
N LYS A 131 -16.57 5.62 -2.87
CA LYS A 131 -17.37 4.58 -3.54
C LYS A 131 -16.49 3.41 -3.94
N VAL A 132 -16.87 2.20 -3.54
CA VAL A 132 -16.24 0.96 -3.99
C VAL A 132 -17.12 0.33 -5.07
N ASN A 133 -16.55 0.10 -6.25
CA ASN A 133 -17.25 -0.55 -7.35
C ASN A 133 -16.81 -2.02 -7.45
N VAL A 134 -17.77 -2.95 -7.40
CA VAL A 134 -17.52 -4.39 -7.54
C VAL A 134 -18.62 -5.00 -8.39
N ALA A 135 -18.24 -5.73 -9.45
CA ALA A 135 -19.18 -6.41 -10.33
C ALA A 135 -20.32 -5.53 -10.87
N GLY A 136 -20.06 -4.24 -11.11
CA GLY A 136 -21.06 -3.28 -11.59
C GLY A 136 -21.94 -2.65 -10.50
N PHE A 137 -21.76 -3.04 -9.23
CA PHE A 137 -22.44 -2.41 -8.08
C PHE A 137 -21.52 -1.38 -7.43
N ALA A 138 -22.10 -0.26 -7.01
CA ALA A 138 -21.41 0.80 -6.27
C ALA A 138 -21.86 0.81 -4.81
N PHE A 139 -20.91 0.79 -3.89
CA PHE A 139 -21.15 0.84 -2.44
C PHE A 139 -20.49 2.09 -1.88
N GLY A 140 -21.27 3.01 -1.30
CA GLY A 140 -20.80 4.20 -0.60
C GLY A 140 -20.76 4.06 0.91
N GLY A 141 -21.25 2.95 1.47
CA GLY A 141 -21.20 2.73 2.92
C GLY A 141 -21.96 1.51 3.40
N VAL A 142 -22.02 1.39 4.73
CA VAL A 142 -22.73 0.31 5.44
C VAL A 142 -24.21 0.25 5.06
N ALA A 143 -24.86 1.39 4.79
CA ALA A 143 -26.26 1.45 4.39
C ALA A 143 -26.49 0.75 3.04
N ASP A 144 -25.59 0.96 2.07
CA ASP A 144 -25.66 0.30 0.76
C ASP A 144 -25.39 -1.20 0.86
N CYS A 145 -24.41 -1.59 1.68
CA CYS A 145 -24.16 -3.01 1.98
C CYS A 145 -25.38 -3.66 2.63
N ARG A 146 -26.02 -3.00 3.60
CA ARG A 146 -27.25 -3.48 4.25
C ARG A 146 -28.37 -3.62 3.22
N HIS A 147 -28.57 -2.61 2.38
CA HIS A 147 -29.57 -2.65 1.33
C HIS A 147 -29.34 -3.81 0.35
N PHE A 148 -28.10 -4.00 -0.08
CA PHE A 148 -27.71 -5.10 -0.97
C PHE A 148 -27.97 -6.46 -0.33
N LEU A 149 -27.49 -6.69 0.90
CA LEU A 149 -27.70 -7.95 1.62
C LEU A 149 -29.19 -8.25 1.84
N ASN A 150 -29.99 -7.23 2.14
CA ASN A 150 -31.43 -7.39 2.37
C ASN A 150 -32.21 -7.67 1.08
N THR A 151 -31.84 -7.04 -0.03
CA THR A 151 -32.63 -7.09 -1.28
C THR A 151 -32.13 -8.14 -2.27
N LYS A 152 -30.82 -8.44 -2.29
CA LYS A 152 -30.20 -9.30 -3.30
C LYS A 152 -29.88 -10.70 -2.78
N MET A 153 -29.73 -10.87 -1.47
CA MET A 153 -29.40 -12.15 -0.84
C MET A 153 -30.47 -12.67 0.13
N VAL A 154 -31.33 -11.79 0.67
CA VAL A 154 -32.20 -12.08 1.84
C VAL A 154 -31.36 -12.69 2.96
N PHE A 155 -30.61 -11.83 3.65
CA PHE A 155 -29.68 -12.25 4.71
C PHE A 155 -30.27 -13.27 5.69
N ASP A 156 -29.64 -14.44 5.73
CA ASP A 156 -29.74 -15.41 6.81
C ASP A 156 -28.38 -15.57 7.49
N SER A 157 -28.41 -16.13 8.69
CA SER A 157 -27.19 -16.29 9.48
C SER A 157 -26.33 -17.47 8.98
N GLU A 158 -26.88 -18.38 8.18
CA GLU A 158 -26.14 -19.46 7.51
C GLU A 158 -25.22 -18.92 6.39
N SER A 159 -25.63 -17.87 5.68
CA SER A 159 -24.87 -17.21 4.62
C SER A 159 -23.83 -16.20 5.15
N SER A 160 -23.70 -16.09 6.48
CA SER A 160 -22.86 -15.11 7.18
C SER A 160 -21.36 -15.14 6.82
N GLY A 161 -20.87 -16.28 6.32
CA GLY A 161 -19.48 -16.46 5.95
C GLY A 161 -19.12 -15.98 4.54
N LEU A 162 -20.11 -15.63 3.71
CA LEU A 162 -19.92 -15.48 2.26
C LEU A 162 -19.57 -14.04 1.81
N PHE A 163 -19.95 -13.02 2.57
CA PHE A 163 -19.86 -11.61 2.15
C PHE A 163 -18.57 -10.88 2.56
N GLY A 164 -17.55 -11.60 3.04
CA GLY A 164 -16.39 -10.96 3.66
C GLY A 164 -15.01 -11.44 3.23
N THR A 165 -14.86 -12.09 2.08
CA THR A 165 -13.53 -12.57 1.67
C THR A 165 -12.68 -11.44 1.07
N ASP A 166 -11.61 -11.10 1.77
CA ASP A 166 -10.48 -10.30 1.28
C ASP A 166 -9.19 -11.13 1.23
N VAL A 167 -8.11 -10.52 0.73
CA VAL A 167 -6.78 -11.15 0.65
C VAL A 167 -6.27 -11.65 2.01
N VAL A 168 -6.63 -10.98 3.12
CA VAL A 168 -6.18 -11.40 4.45
C VAL A 168 -6.95 -12.65 4.87
N SER A 169 -8.26 -12.66 4.66
CA SER A 169 -9.15 -13.77 5.00
C SER A 169 -8.82 -15.03 4.21
N ILE A 170 -8.53 -14.89 2.92
CA ILE A 170 -8.23 -16.04 2.06
C ILE A 170 -6.86 -16.65 2.40
N VAL A 171 -5.85 -15.82 2.70
CA VAL A 171 -4.54 -16.29 3.13
C VAL A 171 -4.60 -16.89 4.54
N ASP A 172 -5.37 -16.29 5.46
CA ASP A 172 -5.56 -16.83 6.83
C ASP A 172 -6.28 -18.18 6.82
N GLY A 173 -7.10 -18.44 5.81
CA GLY A 173 -7.78 -19.72 5.59
C GLY A 173 -6.85 -20.86 5.16
N VAL A 174 -5.69 -20.56 4.59
CA VAL A 174 -4.77 -21.56 4.04
C VAL A 174 -4.17 -22.44 5.14
N THR A 175 -4.29 -23.76 4.95
CA THR A 175 -3.54 -24.77 5.70
C THR A 175 -2.21 -25.06 4.98
N THR A 176 -1.08 -24.81 5.65
CA THR A 176 0.26 -25.12 5.12
C THR A 176 0.54 -26.63 5.20
N GLU A 177 1.33 -27.15 4.26
CA GLU A 177 1.65 -28.58 4.23
C GLU A 177 2.45 -29.01 5.45
N GLY A 178 2.14 -30.18 6.01
CA GLY A 178 2.66 -30.67 7.28
C GLY A 178 1.74 -30.42 8.49
N GLY A 179 0.69 -29.61 8.32
CA GLY A 179 -0.44 -29.52 9.23
C GLY A 179 -1.67 -30.24 8.66
N GLU A 180 -1.59 -31.55 8.41
CA GLU A 180 -2.82 -32.32 8.18
C GLU A 180 -3.76 -32.02 9.35
N LEU A 181 -4.89 -31.38 9.05
CA LEU A 181 -5.92 -31.18 10.05
C LEU A 181 -6.46 -32.56 10.36
N LEU A 182 -6.11 -33.06 11.54
CA LEU A 182 -6.71 -34.28 12.03
C LEU A 182 -8.23 -34.07 12.06
N PRO A 183 -9.04 -35.11 11.79
CA PRO A 183 -10.49 -34.99 11.91
C PRO A 183 -10.92 -34.37 13.25
N THR A 184 -10.17 -34.63 14.33
CA THR A 184 -10.38 -34.04 15.66
C THR A 184 -10.11 -32.55 15.72
N ASP A 185 -9.20 -31.99 14.91
CA ASP A 185 -8.99 -30.54 14.80
C ASP A 185 -10.14 -29.86 14.07
N VAL A 186 -10.66 -30.51 13.02
CA VAL A 186 -11.82 -30.01 12.26
C VAL A 186 -13.05 -29.94 13.17
N LEU A 187 -13.37 -31.03 13.87
CA LEU A 187 -14.48 -31.08 14.81
C LEU A 187 -14.34 -30.06 15.95
N ARG A 188 -13.11 -29.87 16.47
CA ARG A 188 -12.86 -28.89 17.53
C ARG A 188 -13.04 -27.45 17.04
N ARG A 189 -12.66 -27.15 15.80
CA ARG A 189 -12.91 -25.83 15.19
C ARG A 189 -14.40 -25.56 15.05
N ASP A 190 -15.16 -26.57 14.65
CA ASP A 190 -16.62 -26.48 14.54
C ASP A 190 -17.28 -26.30 15.92
N GLU A 191 -16.82 -27.04 16.93
CA GLU A 191 -17.25 -26.86 18.32
C GLU A 191 -16.94 -25.45 18.84
N TYR A 192 -15.75 -24.90 18.55
CA TYR A 192 -15.39 -23.53 18.95
C TYR A 192 -16.18 -22.47 18.19
N ALA A 193 -16.46 -22.68 16.90
CA ALA A 193 -17.32 -21.79 16.12
C ALA A 193 -18.72 -21.74 16.74
N THR A 194 -19.29 -22.90 17.04
CA THR A 194 -20.59 -23.04 17.69
C THR A 194 -20.61 -22.36 19.07
N LYS A 195 -19.60 -22.63 19.91
CA LYS A 195 -19.48 -22.00 21.25
C LYS A 195 -19.32 -20.48 21.18
N ALA A 196 -18.69 -19.95 20.13
CA ALA A 196 -18.56 -18.52 19.89
C ALA A 196 -19.81 -17.90 19.20
N GLY A 197 -20.85 -18.70 18.95
CA GLY A 197 -22.10 -18.25 18.36
C GLY A 197 -21.96 -17.89 16.90
N PHE A 198 -21.26 -18.73 16.14
CA PHE A 198 -21.27 -18.73 14.69
C PHE A 198 -22.03 -19.96 14.21
N ASP A 199 -22.92 -19.76 13.24
CA ASP A 199 -23.72 -20.84 12.67
C ASP A 199 -22.94 -21.70 11.67
N ASN A 200 -21.78 -21.22 11.23
CA ASN A 200 -20.88 -21.97 10.36
C ASN A 200 -19.41 -21.61 10.63
N ILE A 201 -18.53 -22.58 10.34
CA ILE A 201 -17.08 -22.46 10.52
C ILE A 201 -16.46 -21.32 9.70
N MET A 202 -17.04 -20.95 8.57
CA MET A 202 -16.48 -19.94 7.68
C MET A 202 -16.70 -18.52 8.21
N ALA A 203 -17.86 -18.24 8.82
CA ALA A 203 -18.11 -17.01 9.54
C ALA A 203 -17.16 -16.86 10.73
N ALA A 204 -16.88 -17.97 11.44
CA ALA A 204 -15.89 -17.99 12.52
C ALA A 204 -14.46 -17.73 12.00
N LYS A 205 -14.07 -18.38 10.88
CA LYS A 205 -12.77 -18.15 10.21
C LYS A 205 -12.62 -16.69 9.78
N LEU A 206 -13.62 -16.14 9.10
CA LEU A 206 -13.64 -14.75 8.66
C LEU A 206 -13.52 -13.79 9.84
N TYR A 207 -14.34 -13.98 10.88
CA TYR A 207 -14.26 -13.15 12.07
C TYR A 207 -12.89 -13.23 12.73
N SER A 208 -12.33 -14.43 12.88
CA SER A 208 -10.99 -14.65 13.41
C SER A 208 -9.91 -13.95 12.57
N SER A 209 -10.02 -13.99 11.24
CA SER A 209 -9.05 -13.36 10.36
C SER A 209 -9.08 -11.83 10.50
N ILE A 210 -10.26 -11.23 10.76
CA ILE A 210 -10.39 -9.79 11.00
C ILE A 210 -9.66 -9.35 12.26
N GLN A 211 -9.65 -10.19 13.30
CA GLN A 211 -8.96 -9.88 14.55
C GLN A 211 -7.42 -9.90 14.44
N ARG A 212 -6.86 -10.43 13.34
CA ARG A 212 -5.42 -10.54 13.16
C ARG A 212 -4.90 -9.46 12.22
N PRO A 213 -3.78 -8.82 12.56
CA PRO A 213 -3.11 -7.93 11.63
C PRO A 213 -2.43 -8.69 10.50
N ILE A 214 -1.79 -9.82 10.79
CA ILE A 214 -1.02 -10.63 9.83
C ILE A 214 -1.70 -12.00 9.68
N PRO A 215 -1.93 -12.51 8.45
CA PRO A 215 -2.46 -13.86 8.24
C PRO A 215 -1.64 -14.94 8.95
N ILE A 216 -2.29 -15.98 9.48
CA ILE A 216 -1.64 -17.09 10.20
C ILE A 216 -0.41 -17.63 9.45
N PRO A 217 -0.46 -17.94 8.15
CA PRO A 217 0.69 -18.54 7.46
C PRO A 217 1.92 -17.65 7.44
N LEU A 218 1.76 -16.32 7.57
CA LEU A 218 2.87 -15.37 7.60
C LEU A 218 3.26 -14.93 9.02
N ALA A 219 2.41 -15.23 10.00
CA ALA A 219 2.63 -14.93 11.41
C ALA A 219 3.58 -15.94 12.06
N GLY A 220 4.09 -15.63 13.24
CA GLY A 220 4.95 -16.54 13.99
C GLY A 220 5.64 -15.86 15.16
N LYS A 221 6.67 -16.52 15.70
CA LYS A 221 7.47 -16.00 16.81
C LYS A 221 8.73 -15.31 16.28
N GLY A 222 9.07 -14.15 16.84
CA GLY A 222 10.30 -13.43 16.54
C GLY A 222 10.06 -11.95 16.20
N ASN A 223 11.16 -11.20 16.09
CA ASN A 223 11.13 -9.76 15.80
C ASN A 223 11.17 -9.43 14.29
N HIS A 224 11.18 -10.45 13.42
CA HIS A 224 11.14 -10.25 11.97
C HIS A 224 9.77 -9.68 11.55
N PRO A 225 9.69 -8.80 10.54
CA PRO A 225 8.41 -8.22 10.12
C PRO A 225 7.35 -9.26 9.75
N LEU A 226 7.78 -10.34 9.10
CA LEU A 226 6.96 -11.51 8.76
C LEU A 226 7.63 -12.78 9.31
N PRO A 227 7.36 -13.20 10.55
CA PRO A 227 8.18 -14.20 11.25
C PRO A 227 8.23 -15.58 10.59
N ALA A 228 7.15 -16.04 9.95
CA ALA A 228 7.14 -17.34 9.27
C ALA A 228 8.19 -17.41 8.14
N ILE A 229 8.45 -16.27 7.50
CA ILE A 229 9.36 -16.12 6.37
C ILE A 229 10.53 -15.24 6.75
N SER A 230 11.18 -15.56 7.87
CA SER A 230 12.34 -14.81 8.38
C SER A 230 13.55 -14.77 7.44
N THR A 231 13.57 -15.62 6.41
CA THR A 231 14.66 -15.74 5.43
C THR A 231 14.05 -16.00 4.06
N PHE A 232 14.68 -15.52 2.99
CA PHE A 232 14.19 -15.73 1.63
C PHE A 232 14.04 -17.22 1.27
N ALA A 233 14.98 -18.08 1.69
CA ALA A 233 14.89 -19.53 1.46
C ALA A 233 13.63 -20.20 2.07
N LYS A 234 13.06 -19.65 3.16
CA LYS A 234 11.78 -20.15 3.71
C LYS A 234 10.59 -19.71 2.86
N TRP A 235 10.70 -18.55 2.24
CA TRP A 235 9.69 -18.02 1.34
C TRP A 235 9.70 -18.75 0.01
N ASP A 236 10.86 -18.87 -0.62
CA ASP A 236 11.03 -19.40 -1.97
C ASP A 236 12.41 -20.06 -2.09
N GLU A 237 12.45 -21.38 -2.35
CA GLU A 237 13.71 -22.12 -2.59
C GLU A 237 14.27 -21.90 -4.00
N GLN A 238 13.63 -21.06 -4.81
CA GLN A 238 13.99 -20.73 -6.19
C GLN A 238 13.93 -21.91 -7.17
N ASP A 239 13.29 -23.00 -6.79
CA ASP A 239 13.04 -24.17 -7.65
C ASP A 239 11.62 -24.17 -8.24
N GLY A 240 10.80 -23.18 -7.87
CA GLY A 240 9.42 -23.02 -8.31
C GLY A 240 8.42 -23.98 -7.67
N MET A 241 8.84 -24.86 -6.75
CA MET A 241 7.99 -25.89 -6.16
C MET A 241 8.07 -25.98 -4.64
N ARG A 242 9.09 -25.41 -4.00
CA ARG A 242 9.27 -25.41 -2.55
C ARG A 242 9.26 -24.01 -1.96
N GLY A 243 9.10 -23.97 -0.64
CA GLY A 243 8.98 -22.74 0.13
C GLY A 243 7.52 -22.32 0.35
N LEU A 244 7.34 -21.47 1.36
CA LEU A 244 6.03 -21.08 1.85
C LEU A 244 5.21 -20.29 0.81
N ARG A 245 5.86 -19.63 -0.14
CA ARG A 245 5.21 -18.97 -1.28
C ARG A 245 4.38 -19.97 -2.07
N TYR A 246 4.97 -21.12 -2.43
CA TYR A 246 4.31 -22.15 -3.22
C TYR A 246 3.13 -22.75 -2.44
N GLU A 247 3.37 -23.12 -1.18
CA GLU A 247 2.35 -23.70 -0.30
C GLU A 247 1.15 -22.75 -0.12
N ILE A 248 1.40 -21.48 0.21
CA ILE A 248 0.32 -20.50 0.38
C ILE A 248 -0.39 -20.27 -0.94
N THR A 249 0.31 -20.13 -2.06
CA THR A 249 -0.33 -19.88 -3.37
C THR A 249 -1.25 -21.02 -3.78
N ARG A 250 -0.79 -22.26 -3.62
CA ARG A 250 -1.61 -23.45 -3.89
C ARG A 250 -2.80 -23.55 -2.92
N GLY A 251 -2.59 -23.20 -1.66
CA GLY A 251 -3.65 -23.14 -0.66
C GLY A 251 -4.69 -22.05 -0.97
N VAL A 252 -4.27 -20.87 -1.42
CA VAL A 252 -5.16 -19.80 -1.88
C VAL A 252 -5.98 -20.30 -3.07
N ASP A 253 -5.39 -20.99 -4.03
CA ASP A 253 -6.14 -21.59 -5.15
C ASP A 253 -7.22 -22.57 -4.67
N HIS A 254 -6.90 -23.39 -3.68
CA HIS A 254 -7.86 -24.30 -3.07
C HIS A 254 -9.00 -23.55 -2.35
N GLU A 255 -8.66 -22.58 -1.49
CA GLU A 255 -9.65 -21.76 -0.76
C GLU A 255 -10.53 -20.94 -1.69
N VAL A 256 -9.98 -20.39 -2.79
CA VAL A 256 -10.75 -19.70 -3.85
C VAL A 256 -11.78 -20.63 -4.46
N ASN A 257 -11.36 -21.83 -4.87
CA ASN A 257 -12.24 -22.81 -5.48
C ASN A 257 -13.34 -23.26 -4.51
N GLN A 258 -12.96 -23.61 -3.28
CA GLN A 258 -13.91 -24.04 -2.25
C GLN A 258 -14.92 -22.93 -1.93
N THR A 259 -14.45 -21.70 -1.71
CA THR A 259 -15.32 -20.57 -1.39
C THR A 259 -16.25 -20.24 -2.56
N THR A 260 -15.75 -20.29 -3.80
CA THR A 260 -16.56 -20.03 -5.00
C THR A 260 -17.67 -21.08 -5.18
N GLU A 261 -17.34 -22.37 -5.04
CA GLU A 261 -18.36 -23.43 -5.12
C GLU A 261 -19.39 -23.30 -4.01
N TRP A 262 -18.96 -22.92 -2.81
CA TRP A 262 -19.87 -22.69 -1.69
C TRP A 262 -20.80 -21.48 -1.92
N ILE A 263 -20.26 -20.36 -2.42
CA ILE A 263 -21.05 -19.19 -2.86
C ILE A 263 -22.11 -19.61 -3.89
N ARG A 264 -21.72 -20.38 -4.92
CA ARG A 264 -22.64 -20.83 -5.98
C ARG A 264 -23.75 -21.74 -5.43
N ALA A 265 -23.41 -22.63 -4.50
CA ALA A 265 -24.36 -23.56 -3.90
C ALA A 265 -25.38 -22.84 -3.01
N GLN A 266 -24.90 -21.99 -2.09
CA GLN A 266 -25.73 -21.30 -1.11
C GLN A 266 -26.56 -20.18 -1.73
N LEU A 267 -25.96 -19.41 -2.64
CA LEU A 267 -26.59 -18.22 -3.23
C LEU A 267 -27.16 -18.50 -4.61
N LYS A 268 -27.45 -19.77 -4.95
CA LYS A 268 -28.07 -20.16 -6.22
C LYS A 268 -29.33 -19.33 -6.58
N PRO A 269 -30.23 -18.98 -5.65
CA PRO A 269 -31.40 -18.14 -5.94
C PRO A 269 -31.06 -16.64 -6.14
N HIS A 270 -29.82 -16.24 -5.88
CA HIS A 270 -29.36 -14.86 -5.73
C HIS A 270 -28.18 -14.55 -6.69
N PRO A 271 -28.42 -14.54 -8.02
CA PRO A 271 -27.33 -14.46 -9.02
C PRO A 271 -26.47 -13.19 -8.91
N GLU A 272 -27.06 -12.07 -8.52
CA GLU A 272 -26.32 -10.82 -8.31
C GLU A 272 -25.35 -10.92 -7.12
N ALA A 273 -25.76 -11.57 -6.03
CA ALA A 273 -24.91 -11.83 -4.87
C ALA A 273 -23.78 -12.80 -5.21
N VAL A 274 -24.08 -13.87 -5.96
CA VAL A 274 -23.07 -14.80 -6.50
C VAL A 274 -22.02 -14.04 -7.29
N LEU A 275 -22.44 -13.13 -8.17
CA LEU A 275 -21.53 -12.35 -9.00
C LEU A 275 -20.61 -11.47 -8.14
N VAL A 276 -21.16 -10.66 -7.24
CA VAL A 276 -20.38 -9.76 -6.37
C VAL A 276 -19.38 -10.54 -5.53
N PHE A 277 -19.81 -11.59 -4.82
CA PHE A 277 -18.92 -12.31 -3.91
C PHE A 277 -17.90 -13.17 -4.64
N THR A 278 -18.24 -13.75 -5.79
CA THR A 278 -17.24 -14.46 -6.62
C THR A 278 -16.17 -13.48 -7.12
N THR A 279 -16.55 -12.27 -7.54
CA THR A 279 -15.58 -11.24 -7.93
C THR A 279 -14.66 -10.88 -6.77
N LEU A 280 -15.17 -10.68 -5.55
CA LEU A 280 -14.33 -10.41 -4.38
C LEU A 280 -13.34 -11.54 -4.08
N VAL A 281 -13.76 -12.80 -4.19
CA VAL A 281 -12.87 -13.95 -3.98
C VAL A 281 -11.77 -13.99 -5.05
N LEU A 282 -12.12 -13.76 -6.31
CA LEU A 282 -11.15 -13.73 -7.41
C LEU A 282 -10.18 -12.56 -7.30
N ASP A 283 -10.65 -11.37 -6.93
CA ASP A 283 -9.80 -10.19 -6.70
C ASP A 283 -8.84 -10.45 -5.53
N SER A 284 -9.30 -11.10 -4.47
CA SER A 284 -8.46 -11.49 -3.32
C SER A 284 -7.31 -12.41 -3.74
N LYS A 285 -7.54 -13.33 -4.69
CA LYS A 285 -6.48 -14.13 -5.30
C LYS A 285 -5.47 -13.27 -6.05
N GLN A 286 -5.93 -12.33 -6.86
CA GLN A 286 -5.04 -11.42 -7.59
C GLN A 286 -4.21 -10.55 -6.64
N HIS A 287 -4.81 -10.09 -5.55
CA HIS A 287 -4.12 -9.37 -4.49
C HIS A 287 -3.01 -10.21 -3.86
N TRP A 288 -3.27 -11.48 -3.57
CA TRP A 288 -2.23 -12.39 -3.08
C TRP A 288 -1.09 -12.55 -4.09
N MET A 289 -1.41 -12.74 -5.38
CA MET A 289 -0.40 -12.86 -6.44
C MET A 289 0.46 -11.60 -6.57
N ALA A 290 -0.14 -10.42 -6.40
CA ALA A 290 0.60 -9.16 -6.38
C ALA A 290 1.54 -9.04 -5.18
N ILE A 291 1.09 -9.42 -3.97
CA ILE A 291 1.93 -9.44 -2.75
C ILE A 291 3.11 -10.38 -2.94
N SER A 292 2.83 -11.61 -3.38
CA SER A 292 3.84 -12.67 -3.49
C SER A 292 4.88 -12.34 -4.56
N THR A 293 4.45 -11.75 -5.67
CA THR A 293 5.33 -11.25 -6.73
C THR A 293 6.18 -10.08 -6.24
N PHE A 294 5.60 -9.14 -5.49
CA PHE A 294 6.33 -8.01 -4.92
C PHE A 294 7.45 -8.49 -3.98
N LEU A 295 7.17 -9.41 -3.06
CA LEU A 295 8.17 -9.95 -2.13
C LEU A 295 9.41 -10.49 -2.88
N THR A 296 9.20 -11.34 -3.88
CA THR A 296 10.29 -11.95 -4.65
C THR A 296 11.04 -10.92 -5.50
N ASN A 297 10.33 -10.07 -6.24
CA ASN A 297 10.97 -9.12 -7.15
C ASN A 297 11.72 -8.03 -6.39
N GLN A 298 11.13 -7.49 -5.34
CA GLN A 298 11.72 -6.41 -4.57
C GLN A 298 12.96 -6.88 -3.81
N ARG A 299 13.00 -8.13 -3.32
CA ARG A 299 14.25 -8.73 -2.80
C ARG A 299 15.34 -8.73 -3.86
N GLY A 300 15.02 -9.11 -5.10
CA GLY A 300 15.97 -9.08 -6.21
C GLY A 300 16.55 -7.70 -6.47
N ILE A 301 15.71 -6.65 -6.43
CA ILE A 301 16.16 -5.26 -6.55
C ILE A 301 17.06 -4.87 -5.36
N CYS A 302 16.66 -5.19 -4.13
CA CYS A 302 17.45 -4.87 -2.95
C CYS A 302 18.80 -5.62 -2.95
N MET A 303 18.87 -6.87 -3.39
CA MET A 303 20.13 -7.61 -3.54
C MET A 303 21.12 -6.96 -4.52
N GLN A 304 20.62 -6.27 -5.55
CA GLN A 304 21.49 -5.52 -6.47
C GLN A 304 22.04 -4.24 -5.83
N GLN A 305 21.44 -3.77 -4.73
CA GLN A 305 21.80 -2.54 -4.04
C GLN A 305 22.60 -2.79 -2.76
N SER A 306 22.27 -3.86 -2.04
CA SER A 306 22.91 -4.33 -0.82
C SER A 306 23.47 -5.73 -1.07
N ASP A 307 24.79 -5.91 -0.95
CA ASP A 307 25.44 -7.23 -0.98
C ASP A 307 25.13 -8.08 0.29
N ASP A 308 24.09 -7.72 1.04
CA ASP A 308 23.60 -8.41 2.23
C ASP A 308 22.22 -9.03 1.96
N GLU A 309 22.19 -10.36 1.93
CA GLU A 309 20.97 -11.12 1.69
C GLU A 309 19.92 -10.99 2.79
N ALA A 310 20.35 -10.89 4.05
CA ALA A 310 19.43 -10.73 5.16
C ALA A 310 18.77 -9.35 5.11
N GLU A 311 19.54 -8.30 4.84
CA GLU A 311 19.02 -6.94 4.68
C GLU A 311 18.07 -6.82 3.49
N ALA A 312 18.47 -7.35 2.33
CA ALA A 312 17.67 -7.29 1.10
C ALA A 312 16.29 -7.96 1.25
N TRP A 313 16.16 -8.91 2.18
CA TRP A 313 14.91 -9.58 2.48
C TRP A 313 14.02 -8.84 3.49
N VAL A 314 14.62 -8.11 4.44
CA VAL A 314 13.86 -7.39 5.48
C VAL A 314 13.01 -6.27 4.90
N TYR A 315 13.52 -5.53 3.90
CA TYR A 315 12.77 -4.41 3.29
C TYR A 315 11.39 -4.80 2.73
N PRO A 316 11.29 -5.76 1.78
CA PRO A 316 9.99 -6.13 1.24
C PRO A 316 9.05 -6.70 2.32
N CYS A 317 9.60 -7.38 3.33
CA CYS A 317 8.81 -7.88 4.46
C CYS A 317 8.23 -6.75 5.33
N GLU A 318 8.99 -5.67 5.59
CA GLU A 318 8.47 -4.49 6.31
C GLU A 318 7.34 -3.80 5.54
N VAL A 319 7.48 -3.67 4.21
CA VAL A 319 6.44 -3.06 3.37
C VAL A 319 5.17 -3.90 3.39
N ILE A 320 5.27 -5.21 3.22
CA ILE A 320 4.10 -6.11 3.23
C ILE A 320 3.48 -6.22 4.63
N LYS A 321 4.28 -6.21 5.70
CA LYS A 321 3.74 -6.03 7.06
C LYS A 321 2.93 -4.73 7.13
N GLY A 322 3.45 -3.64 6.56
CA GLY A 322 2.73 -2.36 6.47
C GLY A 322 1.39 -2.50 5.76
N VAL A 323 1.35 -3.15 4.60
CA VAL A 323 0.10 -3.44 3.87
C VAL A 323 -0.91 -4.13 4.79
N PHE A 324 -0.50 -5.22 5.45
CA PHE A 324 -1.39 -5.96 6.34
C PHE A 324 -1.86 -5.15 7.56
N MET A 325 -0.99 -4.33 8.15
CA MET A 325 -1.37 -3.42 9.24
C MET A 325 -2.38 -2.36 8.78
N GLU A 326 -2.21 -1.78 7.60
CA GLU A 326 -3.17 -0.81 7.06
C GLU A 326 -4.52 -1.47 6.73
N LEU A 327 -4.50 -2.66 6.13
CA LEU A 327 -5.73 -3.43 5.87
C LEU A 327 -6.43 -3.75 7.19
N HIS A 328 -5.71 -4.21 8.22
CA HIS A 328 -6.29 -4.50 9.52
C HIS A 328 -6.92 -3.27 10.19
N ARG A 329 -6.33 -2.06 10.04
CA ARG A 329 -6.97 -0.82 10.53
C ARG A 329 -8.31 -0.56 9.85
N VAL A 330 -8.43 -0.83 8.55
CA VAL A 330 -9.71 -0.71 7.84
C VAL A 330 -10.71 -1.76 8.33
N ARG A 331 -10.26 -3.02 8.54
CA ARG A 331 -11.12 -4.13 8.98
C ARG A 331 -11.65 -3.96 10.40
N SER A 332 -10.77 -3.59 11.32
CA SER A 332 -11.04 -3.58 12.77
C SER A 332 -12.04 -2.51 13.21
N VAL A 333 -12.12 -1.38 12.49
CA VAL A 333 -13.03 -0.29 12.83
C VAL A 333 -14.49 -0.70 12.66
N ASP A 334 -14.80 -1.42 11.58
CA ASP A 334 -16.19 -1.71 11.20
C ASP A 334 -16.64 -3.12 11.61
N ALA A 335 -15.71 -4.06 11.84
CA ALA A 335 -16.05 -5.47 12.09
C ALA A 335 -16.43 -5.82 13.55
N MET A 336 -16.72 -4.84 14.39
CA MET A 336 -17.21 -5.13 15.75
C MET A 336 -18.63 -5.71 15.70
N ARG A 337 -18.80 -6.85 16.37
CA ARG A 337 -20.12 -7.49 16.55
C ARG A 337 -20.92 -6.71 17.59
N SER A 338 -22.20 -6.53 17.31
CA SER A 338 -23.16 -5.89 18.23
C SER A 338 -23.45 -6.79 19.43
N LYS A 339 -23.48 -8.12 19.23
CA LYS A 339 -23.75 -9.12 20.25
C LYS A 339 -22.91 -10.39 20.03
N LEU A 340 -22.44 -10.99 21.11
CA LEU A 340 -21.95 -12.38 21.10
C LEU A 340 -23.12 -13.33 20.85
N GLY A 341 -22.90 -14.44 20.16
CA GLY A 341 -23.96 -15.45 19.96
C GLY A 341 -24.74 -15.33 18.66
N GLN A 342 -24.88 -14.12 18.10
CA GLN A 342 -25.73 -13.88 16.93
C GLN A 342 -25.05 -12.91 15.97
N LEU A 343 -25.07 -13.18 14.66
CA LEU A 343 -24.67 -12.20 13.66
C LEU A 343 -25.92 -11.51 13.12
N THR A 344 -25.99 -10.19 13.32
CA THR A 344 -27.11 -9.40 12.81
C THR A 344 -26.85 -8.96 11.36
N LEU A 345 -27.91 -8.59 10.63
CA LEU A 345 -27.77 -7.96 9.31
C LEU A 345 -26.88 -6.71 9.36
N ASP A 346 -26.92 -5.97 10.47
CA ASP A 346 -26.10 -4.78 10.68
C ASP A 346 -24.62 -5.13 10.82
N ASP A 347 -24.30 -6.21 11.54
CA ASP A 347 -22.94 -6.73 11.64
C ASP A 347 -22.43 -7.20 10.27
N ALA A 348 -23.25 -7.94 9.52
CA ALA A 348 -22.94 -8.42 8.19
C ALA A 348 -22.66 -7.27 7.20
N ALA A 349 -23.51 -6.24 7.21
CA ALA A 349 -23.35 -5.06 6.38
C ALA A 349 -22.04 -4.31 6.69
N ARG A 350 -21.68 -4.18 7.98
CA ARG A 350 -20.41 -3.57 8.38
C ARG A 350 -19.20 -4.41 7.97
N MET A 351 -19.27 -5.74 8.14
CA MET A 351 -18.21 -6.65 7.71
C MET A 351 -17.99 -6.59 6.19
N MET A 352 -19.07 -6.61 5.40
CA MET A 352 -19.01 -6.45 3.95
C MET A 352 -18.39 -5.11 3.56
N TRP A 353 -18.80 -4.01 4.23
CA TRP A 353 -18.22 -2.69 3.98
C TRP A 353 -16.72 -2.63 4.29
N ALA A 354 -16.30 -3.21 5.41
CA ALA A 354 -14.89 -3.29 5.80
C ALA A 354 -14.05 -4.00 4.73
N VAL A 355 -14.57 -5.11 4.21
CA VAL A 355 -13.93 -5.92 3.16
C VAL A 355 -13.86 -5.16 1.83
N LEU A 356 -14.93 -4.49 1.43
CA LEU A 356 -14.94 -3.64 0.23
C LEU A 356 -13.87 -2.54 0.30
N ARG A 357 -13.73 -1.88 1.45
CA ARG A 357 -12.67 -0.89 1.66
C ARG A 357 -11.27 -1.49 1.67
N CYS A 358 -11.12 -2.72 2.17
CA CYS A 358 -9.86 -3.46 2.04
C CYS A 358 -9.50 -3.75 0.58
N HIS A 359 -10.47 -4.17 -0.22
CA HIS A 359 -10.27 -4.37 -1.66
C HIS A 359 -9.86 -3.09 -2.36
N GLN A 360 -10.55 -1.98 -2.09
CA GLN A 360 -10.20 -0.67 -2.64
C GLN A 360 -8.78 -0.23 -2.24
N LEU A 361 -8.44 -0.35 -0.95
CA LEU A 361 -7.13 0.01 -0.43
C LEU A 361 -6.03 -0.88 -1.05
N MET A 362 -6.29 -2.18 -1.17
CA MET A 362 -5.36 -3.12 -1.77
C MET A 362 -5.13 -2.82 -3.25
N ASN A 363 -6.17 -2.49 -4.01
CA ASN A 363 -6.05 -2.02 -5.40
C ASN A 363 -5.15 -0.79 -5.47
N SER A 364 -5.33 0.20 -4.58
CA SER A 364 -4.47 1.39 -4.55
C SER A 364 -3.00 1.09 -4.23
N PHE A 365 -2.73 0.07 -3.41
CA PHE A 365 -1.36 -0.39 -3.18
C PHE A 365 -0.77 -1.05 -4.42
N ILE A 366 -1.56 -1.88 -5.11
CA ILE A 366 -1.13 -2.58 -6.34
C ILE A 366 -0.85 -1.59 -7.47
N ASP A 367 -1.71 -0.57 -7.65
CA ASP A 367 -1.55 0.48 -8.66
C ASP A 367 -0.22 1.23 -8.50
N LEU A 368 0.21 1.42 -7.26
CA LEU A 368 1.50 2.03 -6.91
C LEU A 368 2.63 1.01 -6.72
N LYS A 369 2.40 -0.26 -7.08
CA LYS A 369 3.36 -1.38 -6.94
C LYS A 369 3.94 -1.50 -5.53
N PHE A 370 3.14 -1.20 -4.51
CA PHE A 370 3.51 -1.15 -3.10
C PHE A 370 4.61 -0.12 -2.76
N THR A 371 4.90 0.80 -3.66
CA THR A 371 5.94 1.83 -3.51
C THR A 371 5.35 3.23 -3.59
N GLY A 372 5.81 4.16 -2.74
CA GLY A 372 5.37 5.55 -2.79
C GLY A 372 3.93 5.82 -2.29
N HIS A 373 3.16 4.80 -1.89
CA HIS A 373 1.86 5.01 -1.27
C HIS A 373 2.02 5.73 0.09
N PRO A 374 1.33 6.86 0.36
CA PRO A 374 1.51 7.63 1.59
C PRO A 374 1.36 6.80 2.87
N LYS A 375 0.37 5.90 2.94
CA LYS A 375 0.18 4.98 4.07
C LYS A 375 1.32 3.96 4.27
N LEU A 376 2.10 3.64 3.23
CA LEU A 376 3.23 2.72 3.33
C LEU A 376 4.57 3.44 3.57
N SER A 377 4.61 4.77 3.37
CA SER A 377 5.83 5.57 3.47
C SER A 377 6.55 5.41 4.81
N GLY A 378 5.83 5.33 5.92
CA GLY A 378 6.41 5.13 7.25
C GLY A 378 7.20 3.82 7.38
N TYR A 379 6.71 2.74 6.77
CA TYR A 379 7.38 1.43 6.80
C TYR A 379 8.65 1.45 5.94
N SER A 380 8.57 2.01 4.73
CA SER A 380 9.74 2.18 3.85
C SER A 380 10.79 3.11 4.47
N LEU A 381 10.39 4.26 5.00
CA LEU A 381 11.29 5.21 5.65
C LEU A 381 11.93 4.62 6.90
N SER A 382 11.16 3.90 7.72
CA SER A 382 11.70 3.24 8.90
C SER A 382 12.79 2.22 8.54
N HIS A 383 12.62 1.46 7.45
CA HIS A 383 13.69 0.59 6.95
C HIS A 383 14.89 1.41 6.50
N LEU A 384 14.68 2.42 5.64
CA LEU A 384 15.75 3.28 5.16
C LEU A 384 16.53 3.95 6.31
N PHE A 385 15.88 4.42 7.37
CA PHE A 385 16.58 5.04 8.50
C PHE A 385 17.42 4.05 9.32
N ARG A 386 17.00 2.77 9.41
CA ARG A 386 17.77 1.73 10.11
C ARG A 386 18.99 1.28 9.31
N HIS A 387 18.90 1.30 7.98
CA HIS A 387 19.91 0.75 7.07
C HIS A 387 20.72 1.81 6.30
N ARG A 388 20.39 3.10 6.45
CA ARG A 388 21.20 4.18 5.89
C ARG A 388 22.58 4.21 6.55
N LEU A 389 23.61 4.35 5.72
CA LEU A 389 24.93 4.78 6.16
C LEU A 389 24.79 6.15 6.83
N THR A 390 24.94 6.18 8.16
CA THR A 390 25.03 7.45 8.88
C THR A 390 26.31 8.18 8.47
N PRO A 391 26.36 9.53 8.55
CA PRO A 391 27.61 10.26 8.33
C PRO A 391 28.78 9.70 9.14
N LYS A 392 28.52 9.28 10.38
CA LYS A 392 29.50 8.61 11.25
C LYS A 392 30.03 7.29 10.66
N ASN A 393 29.16 6.47 10.06
CA ASN A 393 29.57 5.23 9.40
C ASN A 393 30.42 5.53 8.16
N LEU A 394 30.04 6.55 7.39
CA LEU A 394 30.83 7.02 6.24
C LEU A 394 32.21 7.54 6.67
N ASP A 395 32.29 8.34 7.73
CA ASP A 395 33.56 8.85 8.24
C ASP A 395 34.45 7.72 8.76
N SER A 396 33.87 6.72 9.43
CA SER A 396 34.58 5.51 9.84
C SER A 396 35.11 4.73 8.64
N MET A 397 34.30 4.54 7.59
CA MET A 397 34.73 3.89 6.35
C MET A 397 35.83 4.69 5.64
N LYS A 398 35.70 6.02 5.56
CA LYS A 398 36.73 6.91 5.01
C LYS A 398 38.04 6.76 5.78
N ALA A 399 37.98 6.76 7.11
CA ALA A 399 39.16 6.58 7.96
C ALA A 399 39.85 5.22 7.75
N GLN A 400 39.07 4.13 7.67
CA GLN A 400 39.58 2.79 7.37
C GLN A 400 40.22 2.73 5.97
N LEU A 401 39.59 3.35 4.97
CA LEU A 401 40.11 3.42 3.61
C LEU A 401 41.43 4.19 3.55
N SER A 402 41.51 5.35 4.22
CA SER A 402 42.76 6.10 4.35
C SER A 402 43.85 5.35 5.13
N GLN A 403 43.48 4.49 6.08
CA GLN A 403 44.43 3.59 6.74
C GLN A 403 44.97 2.52 5.78
N PHE A 404 44.10 1.82 5.06
CA PHE A 404 44.53 0.82 4.07
C PHE A 404 45.41 1.40 2.97
N GLN A 405 45.09 2.60 2.48
CA GLN A 405 45.94 3.30 1.50
C GLN A 405 47.35 3.57 2.04
N ARG A 406 47.48 3.95 3.32
CA ARG A 406 48.78 4.15 3.99
C ARG A 406 49.55 2.83 4.16
N GLU A 407 48.85 1.75 4.49
CA GLU A 407 49.48 0.43 4.62
C GLU A 407 49.96 -0.10 3.26
N MET A 408 49.16 0.05 2.20
CA MET A 408 49.50 -0.36 0.84
C MET A 408 50.70 0.41 0.28
N THR A 409 50.75 1.73 0.46
CA THR A 409 51.90 2.56 0.06
C THR A 409 53.16 2.15 0.81
N THR A 410 53.06 1.88 2.12
CA THR A 410 54.19 1.39 2.93
C THR A 410 54.67 0.01 2.46
N PHE A 411 53.75 -0.90 2.14
CA PHE A 411 54.08 -2.22 1.63
C PHE A 411 54.78 -2.17 0.27
N ASN A 412 54.27 -1.36 -0.66
CA ASN A 412 54.88 -1.16 -1.97
C ASN A 412 56.30 -0.57 -1.85
N ALA A 413 56.52 0.37 -0.94
CA ALA A 413 57.85 0.92 -0.66
C ALA A 413 58.82 -0.15 -0.12
N LYS A 414 58.35 -1.08 0.73
CA LYS A 414 59.15 -2.21 1.22
C LYS A 414 59.49 -3.19 0.10
N LEU A 415 58.54 -3.49 -0.80
CA LEU A 415 58.77 -4.35 -1.95
C LEU A 415 59.81 -3.77 -2.91
N ALA A 416 59.74 -2.47 -3.20
CA ALA A 416 60.72 -1.78 -4.04
C ALA A 416 62.14 -1.92 -3.45
N LYS A 417 62.31 -1.60 -2.16
CA LYS A 417 63.60 -1.76 -1.46
C LYS A 417 64.14 -3.19 -1.45
N LYS A 418 63.26 -4.21 -1.48
CA LYS A 418 63.69 -5.61 -1.54
C LYS A 418 64.18 -6.00 -2.93
N LYS A 419 63.58 -5.46 -4.00
CA LYS A 419 64.05 -5.67 -5.38
C LYS A 419 65.43 -5.06 -5.59
N ASP A 420 65.65 -3.84 -5.09
CA ASP A 420 66.94 -3.14 -5.24
C ASP A 420 68.10 -3.81 -4.48
N ARG A 421 67.81 -4.69 -3.50
CA ARG A 421 68.82 -5.45 -2.75
C ARG A 421 69.12 -6.84 -3.32
N GLY A 422 68.30 -7.30 -4.27
CA GLY A 422 68.42 -8.61 -4.90
C GLY A 422 69.00 -8.60 -6.31
N ALA A 423 69.24 -7.41 -6.87
CA ALA A 423 70.07 -7.16 -8.05
C ALA A 423 71.45 -6.70 -7.60
#